data_AF-A0A7J5Y5P3-F1
#
_entry.id   AF-A0A7J5Y5P3-F1
#
_cell.length_a   1.000
_cell.length_b   1.000
_cell.length_c   1.000
_cell.angle_alpha   90.00
_cell.angle_beta   90.00
_cell.angle_gamma   90.00
#
_symmetry.space_group_name_H-M   'P 1'
#
loop_
_entity.id
_entity.type
_entity.pdbx_description
1 polymer ?
#
loop_
_entity_poly.entity_id
_entity_poly.type
_entity_poly.pdbx_seq_one_letter_code
_entity_poly.pdbx_strand_id
1 'polypeptide(L)'
;MNDIVVDGNHSPVVYGIGVNVNTGDVFPSSFTHKGPAEELRSARTFTGGQMAEIYDSSRGLIKIGPCSWSPNLDIGFWLSQEDDTILKYLSTSPLAEPPHFVQHMKTTIQFLLEHPSSDSLFPGGQPQLYHRSERGDWERAA
;
A
#
# COMPACT_ATOMS: atom_id res chain seq x y z
N MET A 1 -5.11 25.75 -1.33
CA MET A 1 -6.19 24.78 -1.65
C MET A 1 -5.61 23.39 -1.43
N ASN A 2 -6.37 22.52 -0.76
CA ASN A 2 -5.95 21.32 -0.01
C ASN A 2 -4.89 21.54 1.09
N ASP A 3 -4.99 22.63 1.84
CA ASP A 3 -4.11 22.96 2.95
C ASP A 3 -4.95 23.49 4.13
N ILE A 4 -4.61 23.08 5.34
CA ILE A 4 -5.14 23.61 6.60
C ILE A 4 -4.00 23.69 7.62
N VAL A 5 -4.04 24.70 8.49
CA VAL A 5 -3.07 24.88 9.58
C VAL A 5 -3.70 24.44 10.90
N VAL A 6 -3.10 23.43 11.55
CA VAL A 6 -3.50 22.91 12.86
C VAL A 6 -2.31 23.03 13.79
N ASP A 7 -2.46 23.78 14.89
CA ASP A 7 -1.39 24.05 15.87
C ASP A 7 -0.06 24.54 15.24
N GLY A 8 -0.17 25.34 14.17
CA GLY A 8 0.96 25.89 13.43
C GLY A 8 1.56 24.95 12.36
N ASN A 9 1.02 23.74 12.19
CA ASN A 9 1.47 22.78 11.18
C ASN A 9 0.53 22.73 9.98
N HIS A 10 1.10 22.74 8.78
CA HIS A 10 0.36 22.56 7.53
C HIS A 10 0.01 21.09 7.30
N SER A 11 -1.23 20.81 6.93
CA SER A 11 -1.73 19.46 6.65
C SER A 11 -2.77 19.49 5.52
N PRO A 12 -2.95 18.39 4.77
CA PRO A 12 -3.97 18.32 3.74
C PRO A 12 -5.39 18.25 4.35
N VAL A 13 -6.35 18.90 3.68
CA VAL A 13 -7.77 18.84 4.07
C VAL A 13 -8.40 17.51 3.64
N VAL A 14 -8.00 17.01 2.48
CA VAL A 14 -8.48 15.79 1.84
C VAL A 14 -7.30 14.84 1.64
N TYR A 15 -7.36 13.68 2.28
CA TYR A 15 -6.35 12.61 2.20
C TYR A 15 -6.71 11.51 1.19
N GLY A 16 -7.99 11.39 0.84
CA GLY A 16 -8.48 10.33 -0.03
C GLY A 16 -9.78 10.73 -0.73
N ILE A 17 -9.97 10.17 -1.91
CA ILE A 17 -11.16 10.38 -2.73
C ILE A 17 -11.71 9.04 -3.23
N GLY A 18 -13.03 8.98 -3.39
CA GLY A 18 -13.72 7.94 -4.15
C GLY A 18 -14.23 8.50 -5.47
N VAL A 19 -14.34 7.63 -6.47
CA VAL A 19 -14.94 7.96 -7.77
C VAL A 19 -16.02 6.93 -8.09
N ASN A 20 -17.24 7.39 -8.34
CA ASN A 20 -18.30 6.51 -8.83
C ASN A 20 -18.11 6.32 -10.34
N VAL A 21 -17.76 5.10 -10.77
CA VAL A 21 -17.46 4.81 -12.17
C VAL A 21 -18.68 4.90 -13.11
N ASN A 22 -19.91 4.84 -12.57
CA ASN A 22 -21.13 4.93 -13.38
C ASN A 22 -21.55 6.39 -13.61
N THR A 23 -21.39 7.25 -12.61
CA THR A 23 -21.86 8.65 -12.65
C THR A 23 -20.73 9.65 -12.91
N GLY A 24 -19.49 9.29 -12.60
CA GLY A 24 -18.33 10.18 -12.62
C GLY A 24 -18.17 11.05 -11.38
N ASP A 25 -19.04 10.90 -10.38
CA ASP A 25 -18.98 11.72 -9.16
C ASP A 25 -17.70 11.45 -8.36
N VAL A 26 -17.07 12.53 -7.89
CA VAL A 26 -15.87 12.51 -7.05
C VAL A 26 -16.20 13.06 -5.67
N PHE A 27 -15.84 12.33 -4.62
CA PHE A 27 -16.15 12.71 -3.24
C PHE A 27 -15.00 12.34 -2.28
N PRO A 28 -14.80 13.11 -1.19
CA PRO A 28 -13.85 12.72 -0.14
C PRO A 28 -14.20 11.35 0.44
N SER A 29 -13.21 10.48 0.63
CA SER A 29 -13.42 9.11 1.11
C SER A 29 -12.23 8.60 1.91
N SER A 30 -12.50 7.65 2.79
CA SER A 30 -11.51 6.85 3.51
C SER A 30 -11.82 5.37 3.35
N PHE A 31 -10.78 4.53 3.35
CA PHE A 31 -10.92 3.09 3.08
C PHE A 31 -10.20 2.29 4.17
N THR A 32 -10.97 1.50 4.92
CA THR A 32 -10.43 0.57 5.92
C THR A 32 -9.91 -0.71 5.28
N HIS A 33 -10.53 -1.15 4.18
CA HIS A 33 -10.13 -2.34 3.43
C HIS A 33 -9.43 -1.92 2.14
N LYS A 34 -8.11 -2.13 2.05
CA LYS A 34 -7.27 -1.70 0.91
C LYS A 34 -6.67 -2.87 0.12
N GLY A 35 -7.05 -4.10 0.47
CA GLY A 35 -6.66 -5.32 -0.23
C GLY A 35 -7.19 -5.41 -1.67
N PRO A 36 -6.83 -6.49 -2.39
CA PRO A 36 -6.08 -7.66 -1.94
C PRO A 36 -4.55 -7.43 -1.91
N ALA A 37 -3.86 -8.30 -1.17
CA ALA A 37 -2.40 -8.35 -1.01
C ALA A 37 -1.77 -6.97 -0.75
N GLU A 38 -2.30 -6.27 0.25
CA GLU A 38 -1.89 -4.91 0.61
C GLU A 38 -0.40 -4.86 0.94
N GLU A 39 0.09 -5.79 1.76
CA GLU A 39 1.47 -5.85 2.23
C GLU A 39 2.45 -6.11 1.08
N LEU A 40 2.10 -7.01 0.15
CA LEU A 40 2.89 -7.27 -1.06
C LEU A 40 3.00 -6.01 -1.93
N ARG A 41 1.89 -5.30 -2.13
CA ARG A 41 1.86 -4.08 -2.93
C ARG A 41 2.64 -2.95 -2.24
N SER A 42 2.49 -2.80 -0.93
CA SER A 42 3.25 -1.84 -0.13
C SER A 42 4.74 -2.16 -0.14
N ALA A 43 5.13 -3.42 0.01
CA ALA A 43 6.53 -3.88 -0.06
C ALA A 43 7.16 -3.55 -1.42
N ARG A 44 6.44 -3.80 -2.51
CA ARG A 44 6.88 -3.44 -3.87
C ARG A 44 7.14 -1.94 -4.00
N THR A 45 6.24 -1.09 -3.51
CA THR A 45 6.42 0.37 -3.58
C THR A 45 7.54 0.85 -2.65
N PHE A 46 7.58 0.34 -1.42
CA PHE A 46 8.60 0.68 -0.42
C PHE A 46 10.03 0.37 -0.91
N THR A 47 10.18 -0.68 -1.72
CA THR A 47 11.46 -1.08 -2.31
C THR A 47 11.77 -0.42 -3.66
N GLY A 48 11.00 0.60 -4.07
CA GLY A 48 11.27 1.41 -5.26
C GLY A 48 10.59 0.92 -6.55
N GLY A 49 9.58 0.05 -6.45
CA GLY A 49 8.79 -0.40 -7.58
C GLY A 49 8.11 0.75 -8.32
N GLN A 50 8.17 0.73 -9.66
CA GLN A 50 7.60 1.76 -10.52
C GLN A 50 6.06 1.71 -10.57
N MET A 51 5.42 2.74 -11.12
CA MET A 51 3.98 2.73 -11.40
C MET A 51 3.57 1.48 -12.21
N ALA A 52 2.44 0.86 -11.88
CA ALA A 52 1.95 -0.33 -12.56
C ALA A 52 0.43 -0.33 -12.72
N GLU A 53 -0.04 -0.85 -13.84
CA GLU A 53 -1.45 -1.18 -14.06
C GLU A 53 -1.78 -2.48 -13.32
N ILE A 54 -2.80 -2.45 -12.45
CA ILE A 54 -3.14 -3.57 -11.57
C ILE A 54 -4.52 -4.19 -11.82
N TYR A 55 -5.33 -3.62 -12.72
CA TYR A 55 -6.70 -4.07 -12.96
C TYR A 55 -6.95 -4.32 -14.44
N ASP A 56 -7.32 -5.55 -14.78
CA ASP A 56 -7.77 -5.95 -16.10
C ASP A 56 -9.29 -5.77 -16.16
N SER A 57 -9.73 -4.65 -16.74
CA SER A 57 -11.16 -4.31 -16.85
C SER A 57 -11.92 -5.24 -17.79
N SER A 58 -11.26 -5.86 -18.76
CA SER A 58 -11.89 -6.80 -19.71
C SER A 58 -12.29 -8.11 -19.04
N ARG A 59 -11.54 -8.51 -18.00
CA ARG A 59 -11.76 -9.75 -17.24
C ARG A 59 -12.32 -9.50 -15.85
N GLY A 60 -12.33 -8.26 -15.37
CA GLY A 60 -12.74 -7.91 -14.02
C GLY A 60 -11.79 -8.45 -12.95
N LEU A 61 -10.49 -8.49 -13.23
CA LEU A 61 -9.48 -9.10 -12.34
C LEU A 61 -8.47 -8.08 -11.86
N ILE A 62 -8.07 -8.18 -10.59
CA ILE A 62 -6.83 -7.58 -10.12
C ILE A 62 -5.68 -8.52 -10.49
N LYS A 63 -4.63 -7.97 -11.11
CA LYS A 63 -3.40 -8.67 -11.48
C LYS A 63 -2.22 -8.02 -10.77
N ILE A 64 -1.66 -8.72 -9.80
CA ILE A 64 -0.42 -8.32 -9.13
C ILE A 64 0.71 -9.09 -9.79
N GLY A 65 1.49 -8.38 -10.61
CA GLY A 65 2.61 -8.97 -11.33
C GLY A 65 3.80 -9.29 -10.42
N PRO A 66 4.71 -10.18 -10.87
CA PRO A 66 5.98 -10.40 -10.19
C PRO A 66 6.72 -9.10 -9.96
N CYS A 67 7.30 -8.98 -8.77
CA CYS A 67 8.22 -7.92 -8.42
C CYS A 67 9.49 -8.53 -7.84
N SER A 68 10.52 -7.72 -7.63
CA SER A 68 11.76 -8.13 -6.99
C SER A 68 12.23 -7.04 -6.04
N TRP A 69 12.86 -7.48 -4.97
CA TRP A 69 13.59 -6.63 -4.04
C TRP A 69 14.83 -7.38 -3.58
N SER A 70 15.88 -6.63 -3.25
CA SER A 70 17.08 -7.24 -2.66
C SER A 70 16.84 -7.50 -1.18
N PRO A 71 17.32 -8.65 -0.64
CA PRO A 71 17.30 -8.88 0.79
C PRO A 71 18.09 -7.77 1.47
N ASN A 72 17.42 -6.99 2.33
CA ASN A 72 18.08 -5.99 3.15
C ASN A 72 17.76 -6.29 4.61
N LEU A 73 18.68 -6.99 5.30
CA LEU A 73 18.50 -7.36 6.70
C LEU A 73 18.49 -6.13 7.63
N ASP A 74 19.11 -5.03 7.21
CA ASP A 74 19.22 -3.82 8.02
C ASP A 74 17.88 -3.08 8.13
N ILE A 75 16.89 -3.38 7.28
CA ILE A 75 15.55 -2.76 7.41
C ILE A 75 14.87 -3.14 8.72
N GLY A 76 15.26 -4.30 9.30
CA GLY A 76 14.71 -4.76 10.57
C GLY A 76 15.03 -3.82 11.73
N PHE A 77 16.08 -2.99 11.61
CA PHE A 77 16.37 -1.92 12.57
C PHE A 77 15.16 -1.01 12.82
N TRP A 78 14.37 -0.71 11.79
CA TRP A 78 13.21 0.19 11.89
C TRP A 78 12.09 -0.39 12.75
N LEU A 79 11.98 -1.72 12.89
CA LEU A 79 10.95 -2.34 13.72
C LEU A 79 11.14 -2.05 15.22
N SER A 80 12.38 -1.79 15.65
CA SER A 80 12.69 -1.45 17.05
C SER A 80 12.68 0.06 17.32
N GLN A 81 12.44 0.89 16.31
CA GLN A 81 12.43 2.34 16.49
C GLN A 81 11.09 2.83 17.03
N GLU A 82 11.18 3.91 17.82
CA GLU A 82 10.03 4.69 18.27
C GLU A 82 9.29 5.33 17.09
N ASP A 83 8.00 5.57 17.26
CA ASP A 83 7.12 6.04 16.20
C ASP A 83 7.55 7.39 15.61
N ASP A 84 8.02 8.32 16.47
CA ASP A 84 8.55 9.62 16.04
C ASP A 84 9.80 9.50 15.14
N THR A 85 10.65 8.52 15.42
CA THR A 85 11.84 8.23 14.62
C THR A 85 11.43 7.69 13.25
N ILE A 86 10.45 6.79 13.21
CA ILE A 86 9.92 6.25 11.95
C ILE A 86 9.26 7.34 11.11
N LEU A 87 8.42 8.18 11.72
CA LEU A 87 7.83 9.33 11.04
C LEU A 87 8.93 10.23 10.46
N LYS A 88 9.91 10.61 11.27
CA LYS A 88 10.97 11.53 10.86
C LYS A 88 11.79 11.03 9.66
N TYR A 89 12.08 9.74 9.58
CA TYR A 89 13.01 9.20 8.59
C TYR A 89 12.34 8.46 7.43
N LEU A 90 11.12 7.95 7.60
CA LEU A 90 10.41 7.18 6.56
C LEU A 90 9.22 7.93 5.94
N SER A 91 8.75 9.05 6.54
CA SER A 91 7.73 9.91 5.94
C SER A 91 8.34 11.08 5.17
N THR A 92 7.63 11.54 4.15
CA THR A 92 7.91 12.80 3.47
C THR A 92 7.36 14.03 4.19
N SER A 93 6.42 13.84 5.11
CA SER A 93 5.74 14.90 5.87
C SER A 93 5.38 14.43 7.29
N PRO A 94 6.38 14.31 8.20
CA PRO A 94 6.21 13.64 9.50
C PRO A 94 5.07 14.15 10.40
N LEU A 95 4.72 15.43 10.27
CA LEU A 95 3.67 16.08 11.08
C LEU A 95 2.28 16.04 10.43
N ALA A 96 2.16 15.52 9.20
CA ALA A 96 0.93 15.49 8.42
C ALA A 96 0.48 14.07 8.04
N GLU A 97 1.21 13.04 8.44
CA GLU A 97 0.84 11.66 8.15
C GLU A 97 -0.42 11.23 8.93
N PRO A 98 -1.24 10.34 8.35
CA PRO A 98 -2.34 9.71 9.07
C PRO A 98 -1.85 8.93 10.31
N PRO A 99 -2.69 8.78 11.36
CA PRO A 99 -2.29 8.13 12.62
C PRO A 99 -1.87 6.66 12.48
N HIS A 100 -2.19 6.01 11.36
CA HIS A 100 -1.84 4.62 11.08
C HIS A 100 -0.57 4.45 10.22
N PHE A 101 0.12 5.54 9.88
CA PHE A 101 1.30 5.51 9.01
C PHE A 101 2.41 4.59 9.56
N VAL A 102 2.79 4.79 10.82
CA VAL A 102 3.88 4.02 11.43
C VAL A 102 3.55 2.53 11.50
N GLN A 103 2.32 2.19 11.89
CA GLN A 103 1.87 0.80 11.89
C GLN A 103 1.94 0.17 10.49
N HIS A 104 1.52 0.91 9.46
CA HIS A 104 1.61 0.44 8.07
C HIS A 104 3.06 0.22 7.62
N MET A 105 3.98 1.11 8.00
CA MET A 105 5.41 0.94 7.74
C MET A 105 5.97 -0.30 8.45
N LYS A 106 5.68 -0.49 9.73
CA LYS A 106 6.12 -1.67 10.50
C LYS A 106 5.60 -2.96 9.87
N THR A 107 4.32 -3.04 9.50
CA THR A 107 3.75 -4.21 8.81
C THR A 107 4.41 -4.47 7.46
N THR A 108 4.69 -3.43 6.67
CA THR A 108 5.38 -3.56 5.38
C THR A 108 6.82 -4.08 5.55
N ILE A 109 7.54 -3.57 6.54
CA ILE A 109 8.91 -4.00 6.87
C ILE A 109 8.92 -5.45 7.37
N GLN A 110 7.96 -5.82 8.23
CA GLN A 110 7.79 -7.19 8.69
C GLN A 110 7.56 -8.16 7.51
N PHE A 111 6.69 -7.80 6.58
CA PHE A 111 6.44 -8.59 5.37
C PHE A 111 7.72 -8.79 4.54
N LEU A 112 8.52 -7.74 4.37
CA LEU A 112 9.80 -7.84 3.65
C LEU A 112 10.82 -8.75 4.35
N LEU A 113 10.84 -8.79 5.67
CA LEU A 113 11.71 -9.69 6.44
C LEU A 113 11.25 -11.15 6.35
N GLU A 114 9.94 -11.39 6.33
CA GLU A 114 9.34 -12.72 6.14
C GLU A 114 9.53 -13.24 4.71
N HIS A 115 9.64 -12.32 3.75
CA HIS A 115 9.84 -12.61 2.34
C HIS A 115 11.11 -11.93 1.80
N PRO A 116 12.32 -12.39 2.19
CA PRO A 116 13.58 -11.78 1.77
C PRO A 116 13.80 -11.81 0.25
N SER A 117 13.13 -12.74 -0.44
CA SER A 117 12.90 -12.71 -1.89
C SER A 117 11.41 -12.86 -2.17
N SER A 118 10.95 -12.18 -3.22
CA SER A 118 9.60 -12.27 -3.77
C SER A 118 9.35 -13.53 -4.60
N ASP A 119 10.37 -14.34 -4.93
CA ASP A 119 10.22 -15.51 -5.82
C ASP A 119 9.15 -16.49 -5.33
N SER A 120 9.10 -16.72 -4.01
CA SER A 120 8.10 -17.59 -3.37
C SER A 120 6.66 -17.06 -3.51
N LEU A 121 6.49 -15.74 -3.67
CA LEU A 121 5.20 -15.09 -3.83
C LEU A 121 4.68 -15.20 -5.28
N PHE A 122 5.56 -15.51 -6.23
CA PHE A 122 5.23 -15.67 -7.66
C PHE A 122 5.79 -16.99 -8.21
N PRO A 123 5.23 -18.15 -7.81
CA PRO A 123 5.68 -19.45 -8.31
C PRO A 123 5.67 -19.51 -9.84
N GLY A 124 6.79 -19.89 -10.44
CA GLY A 124 6.94 -19.93 -11.91
C GLY A 124 6.84 -18.56 -12.60
N GLY A 125 7.09 -17.47 -11.85
CA GLY A 125 6.96 -16.10 -12.35
C GLY A 125 5.52 -15.70 -12.69
N GLN A 126 4.53 -16.43 -12.18
CA GLN A 126 3.12 -16.16 -12.47
C GLN A 126 2.57 -15.05 -11.57
N PRO A 127 1.72 -14.15 -12.11
CA PRO A 127 1.08 -13.10 -11.31
C PRO A 127 0.08 -13.69 -10.31
N GLN A 128 -0.19 -12.96 -9.24
CA GLN A 128 -1.34 -13.25 -8.38
C GLN A 128 -2.59 -12.58 -8.97
N LEU A 129 -3.61 -13.39 -9.25
CA LEU A 129 -4.88 -12.94 -9.81
C LEU A 129 -5.96 -12.95 -8.74
N TYR A 130 -6.82 -11.94 -8.73
CA TYR A 130 -7.96 -11.85 -7.83
C TYR A 130 -9.21 -11.47 -8.58
N HIS A 131 -10.32 -12.11 -8.26
CA HIS A 131 -11.65 -11.80 -8.80
C HIS A 131 -12.58 -11.35 -7.67
N ARG A 132 -13.66 -10.66 -8.06
CA ARG A 132 -14.68 -10.27 -7.10
C ARG A 132 -15.64 -11.43 -6.87
N SER A 133 -15.92 -11.73 -5.60
CA SER A 133 -16.92 -12.73 -5.21
C SER A 133 -18.33 -12.16 -5.34
N GLU A 134 -19.34 -13.02 -5.25
CA GLU A 134 -20.76 -12.60 -5.22
C GLU A 134 -21.07 -11.68 -4.04
N ARG A 135 -20.29 -11.76 -2.96
CA ARG A 135 -20.42 -10.89 -1.78
C ARG A 135 -19.71 -9.54 -1.94
N GLY A 136 -18.94 -9.38 -3.02
CA GLY A 136 -18.20 -8.17 -3.32
C GLY A 136 -16.76 -8.14 -2.81
N ASP A 137 -16.31 -9.21 -2.14
CA ASP A 137 -14.95 -9.38 -1.62
C ASP A 137 -13.97 -9.77 -2.74
N TRP A 138 -12.67 -9.57 -2.50
CA TRP A 138 -11.62 -10.03 -3.41
C TRP A 138 -11.13 -11.42 -3.01
N GLU A 139 -11.22 -12.38 -3.93
CA GLU A 139 -10.77 -13.76 -3.74
C GLU A 139 -9.65 -14.10 -4.71
N ARG A 140 -8.68 -14.92 -4.26
CA ARG A 140 -7.55 -15.34 -5.08
C ARG A 140 -8.05 -16.32 -6.14
N ALA A 141 -7.88 -15.97 -7.41
CA ALA A 141 -8.17 -16.87 -8.52
C ALA A 141 -7.15 -18.02 -8.52
N ALA A 142 -7.63 -19.22 -8.85
CA ALA A 142 -6.82 -20.44 -8.96
C ALA A 142 -5.82 -20.39 -10.13
#